data_AF-A0A958L939-F1
#
_entry.id   AF-A0A958L939-F1
#
_cell.length_a   1.000
_cell.length_b   1.000
_cell.length_c   1.000
_cell.angle_alpha   90.00
_cell.angle_beta   90.00
_cell.angle_gamma   90.00
#
_symmetry.space_group_name_H-M   'P 1'
#
loop_
_entity.id
_entity.type
_entity.pdbx_description
1 polymer ?
#
loop_
_entity_poly.entity_id
_entity_poly.type
_entity_poly.pdbx_seq_one_letter_code
_entity_poly.pdbx_strand_id
1 'polypeptide(L)' 'MKKFWRRLNQNKGAVIGLFLLAIFGFFAVFSPLLAPYDPNQIFQDRFNWPPLWSGGSTEHLMGTDDIGRDVL' A
#
# COMPACT_ATOMS: atom_id res chain seq x y z
N MET A 1 -25.74 -9.75 -18.97
CA MET A 1 -25.01 -9.39 -17.74
C MET A 1 -25.32 -10.29 -16.53
N LYS A 2 -26.58 -10.50 -16.10
CA LYS A 2 -26.91 -11.36 -14.93
C LYS A 2 -26.36 -12.80 -14.98
N LYS A 3 -26.34 -13.43 -16.16
CA LYS A 3 -25.80 -14.79 -16.35
C LYS A 3 -24.28 -14.89 -16.10
N PHE A 4 -23.54 -13.83 -16.38
CA PHE A 4 -22.09 -13.75 -16.17
C PHE A 4 -21.76 -13.72 -14.67
N TRP A 5 -22.36 -12.78 -13.95
CA TRP A 5 -22.22 -12.65 -12.50
C TRP A 5 -22.62 -13.92 -11.74
N ARG A 6 -23.69 -14.59 -12.19
CA ARG A 6 -24.10 -15.88 -11.60
C ARG A 6 -23.05 -16.97 -11.78
N ARG A 7 -22.44 -17.08 -12.97
CA ARG A 7 -21.36 -18.04 -13.24
C ARG A 7 -20.09 -17.72 -12.45
N LEU A 8 -19.79 -16.44 -12.30
CA LEU A 8 -18.64 -15.97 -11.54
C LEU A 8 -18.79 -16.30 -10.06
N ASN A 9 -19.96 -16.05 -9.47
CA ASN A 9 -20.28 -16.42 -8.08
C ASN A 9 -20.35 -17.93 -7.82
N GLN A 10 -20.53 -18.76 -8.84
CA GLN A 10 -20.51 -20.22 -8.70
C GLN A 10 -19.07 -20.77 -8.59
N ASN A 11 -18.08 -20.04 -9.09
CA ASN A 11 -16.68 -20.42 -9.02
C ASN A 11 -16.00 -19.68 -7.86
N LYS A 12 -15.83 -20.37 -6.72
CA LYS A 12 -15.18 -19.81 -5.52
C LYS A 12 -13.79 -19.24 -5.81
N GLY A 13 -13.02 -19.86 -6.70
CA GLY A 13 -11.70 -19.36 -7.11
C GLY A 13 -11.79 -18.03 -7.87
N ALA A 14 -12.76 -17.91 -8.79
CA ALA A 14 -12.99 -16.66 -9.52
C ALA A 14 -13.46 -15.51 -8.60
N VAL A 15 -14.28 -15.81 -7.59
CA VAL A 15 -14.71 -14.83 -6.59
C VAL A 15 -13.54 -14.36 -5.73
N ILE A 16 -12.70 -15.29 -5.26
CA ILE A 16 -11.51 -14.94 -4.46
C ILE A 16 -10.56 -14.07 -5.30
N GLY A 17 -10.31 -14.44 -6.56
CA GLY A 17 -9.48 -13.64 -7.45
C GLY A 17 -10.05 -12.23 -7.68
N LEU A 18 -11.36 -12.11 -7.92
CA LEU A 18 -12.02 -10.81 -8.07
C LEU A 18 -11.95 -9.98 -6.78
N PHE A 19 -12.10 -10.62 -5.62
CA PHE A 19 -12.00 -9.96 -4.32
C PHE A 19 -10.60 -9.43 -4.04
N LEU A 20 -9.55 -10.23 -4.28
CA LEU A 20 -8.16 -9.79 -4.15
C LEU A 20 -7.84 -8.65 -5.11
N LEU A 21 -8.27 -8.75 -6.38
CA LEU A 21 -8.11 -7.68 -7.36
C LEU A 21 -8.79 -6.39 -6.90
N ALA A 22 -10.00 -6.49 -6.35
CA ALA A 22 -10.72 -5.34 -5.81
C ALA A 22 -10.00 -4.71 -4.62
N ILE A 23 -9.39 -5.51 -3.74
CA ILE A 23 -8.59 -5.02 -2.61
C ILE A 23 -7.35 -4.26 -3.11
N PHE A 24 -6.57 -4.84 -4.03
CA PHE A 24 -5.40 -4.17 -4.57
C PHE A 24 -5.78 -2.90 -5.35
N GLY A 25 -6.87 -2.95 -6.12
CA GLY A 25 -7.41 -1.79 -6.81
C GLY A 25 -7.85 -0.69 -5.84
N PHE A 26 -8.48 -1.06 -4.72
CA PHE A 26 -8.82 -0.14 -3.65
C PHE A 26 -7.57 0.52 -3.07
N PHE A 27 -6.55 -0.26 -2.68
CA PHE A 27 -5.30 0.31 -2.18
C PHE A 27 -4.58 1.19 -3.20
N ALA A 28 -4.64 0.87 -4.49
CA ALA A 28 -4.05 1.70 -5.54
C ALA A 28 -4.78 3.06 -5.68
N VAL A 29 -6.11 3.06 -5.64
CA VAL A 29 -6.91 4.30 -5.74
C VAL A 29 -6.77 5.15 -4.48
N PHE A 30 -6.75 4.52 -3.31
CA PHE A 30 -6.62 5.21 -2.01
C PHE A 30 -5.16 5.30 -1.52
N SER A 31 -4.19 4.95 -2.36
CA SER A 31 -2.76 5.07 -2.08
C SER A 31 -2.35 6.47 -1.61
N PRO A 32 -2.78 7.60 -2.23
CA PRO A 32 -2.37 8.92 -1.77
C PRO A 32 -2.95 9.31 -0.40
N LEU A 33 -3.98 8.60 0.11
CA LEU A 33 -4.45 8.78 1.49
C LEU A 33 -3.65 7.97 2.51
N LEU A 34 -3.00 6.88 2.06
CA LEU A 34 -2.28 5.93 2.91
C LEU A 34 -0.77 6.23 2.96
N ALA A 35 -0.20 6.62 1.82
CA ALA A 35 1.20 7.00 1.64
C ALA A 35 1.28 8.49 1.27
N PRO A 36 1.46 9.38 2.25
CA PRO A 36 1.56 10.82 2.00
C PRO A 36 2.86 11.23 1.31
N TYR A 37 3.87 10.35 1.25
CA TYR A 37 5.18 10.61 0.64
C TYR A 37 5.39 9.78 -0.62
N ASP A 38 6.05 10.38 -1.62
CA ASP A 38 6.43 9.68 -2.84
C ASP A 38 7.58 8.70 -2.51
N PRO A 39 7.46 7.40 -2.81
CA PRO A 39 8.51 6.41 -2.51
C PRO A 39 9.82 6.67 -3.27
N ASN A 40 9.80 7.51 -4.32
CA ASN A 40 10.99 7.93 -5.05
C ASN A 40 11.60 9.23 -4.51
N GLN A 41 10.96 9.89 -3.55
CA GLN A 41 11.49 11.08 -2.92
C GLN A 41 12.62 10.70 -1.97
N ILE A 42 13.78 11.35 -2.18
CA ILE A 42 14.97 11.16 -1.35
C ILE A 42 15.04 12.31 -0.34
N PHE A 43 14.92 11.99 0.94
CA PHE A 43 15.13 12.94 2.03
C PHE A 43 16.58 12.87 2.51
N GLN A 44 17.44 13.73 1.95
CA GLN A 44 18.88 13.75 2.27
C GLN A 44 19.19 14.08 3.73
N ASP A 45 18.23 14.60 4.50
CA ASP A 45 18.43 14.92 5.91
C ASP A 45 17.98 13.79 6.85
N ARG A 46 17.46 12.69 6.28
CA ARG A 46 16.77 11.62 7.01
C ARG A 46 17.29 10.25 6.59
N PHE A 47 18.58 10.03 6.73
CA PHE A 47 19.16 8.70 6.55
C PHE A 47 18.89 7.82 7.76
N ASN A 48 18.40 6.60 7.53
CA ASN A 48 18.27 5.56 8.54
C ASN A 48 17.43 6.00 9.76
N TRP A 49 16.34 6.74 9.51
CA TRP A 49 15.45 7.14 10.59
C TRP A 49 14.73 5.90 11.14
N PRO A 50 14.69 5.74 12.47
CA PRO A 50 14.02 4.62 13.08
C PRO A 50 12.52 4.68 12.78
N PRO A 51 11.84 3.53 12.74
CA PRO A 51 10.38 3.49 12.64
C PRO A 51 9.72 4.10 13.88
N LEU A 52 8.45 4.46 13.75
CA LEU A 52 7.69 5.14 14.82
C LEU A 52 7.75 4.40 16.16
N TRP A 53 7.71 3.06 16.15
CA TRP A 53 7.77 2.23 17.37
C TRP A 53 9.14 2.18 18.04
N SER A 54 10.18 2.73 17.41
CA SER A 54 11.55 2.79 17.93
C SER A 54 12.03 4.23 18.17
N GLY A 55 11.10 5.17 18.39
CA GLY A 55 11.41 6.58 18.62
C GLY A 55 11.53 7.42 17.35
N GLY A 56 11.02 6.91 16.22
CA GLY A 56 10.89 7.64 14.96
C GLY A 56 9.81 8.73 14.97
N SER A 57 9.72 9.46 13.86
CA SER A 57 8.70 10.48 13.65
C SER A 57 7.43 9.91 13.00
N THR A 58 6.28 10.53 13.24
CA THR A 58 5.03 10.23 12.52
C THR A 58 5.10 10.59 11.04
N GLU A 59 6.13 11.33 10.63
CA GLU A 59 6.41 11.64 9.24
C GLU A 59 6.94 10.43 8.46
N HIS A 60 7.59 9.43 9.08
CA HIS A 60 7.97 8.20 8.39
C HIS A 60 7.61 7.02 9.29
N LEU A 61 6.40 6.48 9.15
CA LEU A 61 5.87 5.49 10.10
C LEU A 61 6.75 4.23 10.16
N MET A 62 7.30 3.81 9.01
CA MET A 62 8.23 2.68 8.89
C MET A 62 9.71 3.09 8.92
N GLY A 63 10.01 4.38 9.07
CA GLY A 63 11.37 4.91 8.99
C GLY A 63 11.82 5.14 7.55
N THR A 64 13.12 5.40 7.38
CA THR A 64 13.72 5.65 6.06
C THR A 64 14.86 4.67 5.76
N ASP A 65 15.03 4.36 4.48
CA ASP A 65 16.09 3.46 3.98
C ASP A 65 17.49 4.13 4.04
N ASP A 66 18.54 3.39 3.69
CA ASP A 66 19.96 3.82 3.73
C ASP A 66 20.24 5.07 2.87
N ILE A 67 19.36 5.36 1.90
CA ILE A 67 19.43 6.54 1.04
C ILE A 67 18.36 7.59 1.37
N GLY A 68 17.63 7.45 2.48
CA GLY A 68 16.64 8.43 2.94
C GLY A 68 15.29 8.38 2.22
N ARG A 69 14.93 7.23 1.64
CA ARG A 69 13.58 6.99 1.07
C ARG A 69 12.62 6.56 2.16
N ASP A 70 11.38 6.99 2.11
CA ASP A 70 10.33 6.45 2.98
C ASP A 70 10.09 4.96 2.66
N VAL A 71 9.95 4.14 3.69
CA VAL A 71 9.76 2.68 3.59
C VAL A 71 8.26 2.32 3.59
N LEU A 72 7.37 3.31 3.70
CA LEU A 72 5.91 3.11 3.70
C LEU A 72 5.32 2.63 2.37
#